data_AF-A0A429M050-F1
#
_entry.id   AF-A0A429M050-F1
#
_cell.length_a   1.000
_cell.length_b   1.000
_cell.length_c   1.000
_cell.angle_alpha   90.00
_cell.angle_beta   90.00
_cell.angle_gamma   90.00
#
_symmetry.space_group_name_H-M   'P 1'
#
loop_
_entity.id
_entity.type
_entity.pdbx_description
1 polymer ?
#
loop_
_entity_poly.entity_id
_entity_poly.type
_entity_poly.pdbx_seq_one_letter_code
_entity_poly.pdbx_strand_id
1 'polypeptide(L)'
;MIKKALLSISILSAVVLGGCDNTAKVPEAKQDAQAAANTKPITIGYSDWPGWVAWQVAIEKGWLKEAGLNVEFKWFDYSASLSA
;
A
#
# COMPACT_ATOMS: atom_id res chain seq x y z
N MET A 1 48.56 -9.90 -9.87
CA MET A 1 47.30 -10.03 -10.63
C MET A 1 46.02 -9.77 -9.80
N ILE A 2 46.13 -9.46 -8.51
CA ILE A 2 44.98 -9.22 -7.60
C ILE A 2 44.36 -7.81 -7.69
N LYS A 3 45.10 -6.82 -8.20
CA LYS A 3 44.61 -5.42 -8.27
C LYS A 3 43.54 -5.18 -9.35
N LYS A 4 43.46 -6.04 -10.38
CA LYS A 4 42.46 -5.91 -11.46
C LYS A 4 41.08 -6.43 -11.04
N ALA A 5 41.02 -7.37 -10.10
CA ALA A 5 39.76 -7.90 -9.58
C ALA A 5 38.98 -6.86 -8.75
N LEU A 6 39.70 -6.02 -7.99
CA LEU A 6 39.10 -5.00 -7.12
C LEU A 6 38.48 -3.82 -7.88
N LEU A 7 38.93 -3.53 -9.11
CA LEU A 7 38.37 -2.46 -9.95
C LEU A 7 37.08 -2.86 -10.67
N SER A 8 36.83 -4.17 -10.85
CA SER A 8 35.62 -4.67 -11.52
C SER A 8 34.40 -4.81 -10.59
N ILE A 9 34.64 -4.92 -9.28
CA ILE A 9 33.58 -5.08 -8.27
C ILE A 9 32.88 -3.75 -7.96
N SER A 10 33.55 -2.61 -8.17
CA SER A 10 32.97 -1.29 -7.90
C SER A 10 31.92 -0.83 -8.92
N ILE A 11 31.96 -1.35 -10.16
CA ILE A 11 31.06 -0.90 -11.23
C ILE A 11 29.71 -1.64 -11.18
N LEU A 12 29.66 -2.84 -10.57
CA LEU A 12 28.43 -3.63 -10.48
C LEU A 12 27.51 -3.21 -9.31
N SER A 13 28.01 -2.44 -8.33
CA SER A 13 27.20 -1.94 -7.21
C SER A 13 26.34 -0.71 -7.53
N ALA A 14 26.56 -0.03 -8.65
CA ALA A 14 25.78 1.17 -9.01
C ALA A 14 24.43 0.84 -9.70
N VAL A 15 24.29 -0.33 -10.30
CA VAL A 15 23.05 -0.73 -11.01
C VAL A 15 21.98 -1.26 -10.03
N VAL A 16 22.38 -1.78 -8.86
CA VAL A 16 21.43 -2.38 -7.91
C VAL A 16 20.66 -1.35 -7.08
N LEU A 17 21.17 -0.11 -6.94
CA LEU A 17 20.53 0.95 -6.14
C LEU A 17 19.70 1.95 -6.95
N GLY A 18 19.75 1.90 -8.29
CA GLY A 18 18.99 2.81 -9.17
C GLY A 18 17.60 2.31 -9.58
N GLY A 19 17.14 1.18 -9.02
CA GLY A 19 15.94 0.46 -9.47
C GLY A 19 14.69 0.60 -8.61
N CYS A 20 14.65 1.53 -7.65
CA CYS A 20 13.47 1.80 -6.83
C CYS A 20 13.20 3.31 -6.74
N ASP A 21 12.87 3.95 -7.86
CA ASP A 21 12.24 5.27 -7.85
C ASP A 21 10.74 5.11 -8.20
N ASN A 22 9.97 4.66 -7.22
CA ASN A 22 8.52 4.89 -7.18
C ASN A 22 8.26 6.07 -6.25
N THR A 23 8.76 7.25 -6.62
CA THR A 23 8.53 8.52 -5.89
C THR A 23 7.05 8.94 -6.03
N ALA A 24 6.16 8.21 -5.38
CA ALA A 24 4.96 8.82 -4.86
C ALA A 24 5.41 9.72 -3.71
N LYS A 25 5.20 11.03 -3.83
CA LYS A 25 5.43 11.97 -2.74
C LYS A 25 4.38 11.71 -1.65
N VAL A 26 4.58 10.67 -0.84
CA VAL A 26 3.75 10.40 0.34
C VAL A 26 4.10 11.47 1.38
N PRO A 27 3.10 12.19 1.92
CA PRO A 27 3.33 13.07 3.07
C PRO A 27 3.93 12.23 4.20
N GLU A 28 5.07 12.65 4.74
CA GLU A 28 5.61 12.06 5.97
C GLU A 28 4.52 12.11 7.04
N ALA A 29 4.16 10.95 7.59
CA ALA A 29 3.15 10.84 8.62
C ALA A 29 3.61 11.66 9.83
N LYS A 30 2.95 12.80 10.06
CA LYS A 30 3.04 13.56 11.30
C LYS A 30 2.54 12.65 12.43
N GLN A 31 3.48 12.03 13.14
CA GLN A 31 3.23 11.28 14.37
C GLN A 31 2.77 12.24 15.47
N ASP A 32 1.53 12.73 15.41
CA ASP A 32 0.88 13.43 16.53
C ASP A 32 -0.65 13.53 16.39
N ALA A 33 -1.26 12.78 15.47
CA ALA A 33 -2.70 12.61 15.46
C ALA A 33 -3.06 11.34 16.21
N GLN A 34 -3.09 11.42 17.55
CA GLN A 34 -3.85 10.44 18.32
C GLN A 34 -5.33 10.69 18.03
N ALA A 35 -5.78 10.14 16.91
CA ALA A 35 -7.19 10.12 16.54
C ALA A 35 -7.92 9.43 17.70
N ALA A 36 -8.83 10.17 18.34
CA ALA A 36 -9.78 9.55 19.26
C ALA A 36 -10.39 8.35 18.53
N ALA A 37 -10.37 7.18 19.16
CA ALA A 37 -10.91 5.96 18.58
C ALA A 37 -12.39 6.21 18.25
N ASN A 38 -12.65 6.53 16.97
CA ASN A 38 -14.00 6.68 16.49
C ASN A 38 -14.59 5.27 16.53
N THR A 39 -15.49 5.03 17.47
CA THR A 39 -16.12 3.73 17.66
C THR A 39 -17.00 3.36 16.47
N LYS A 40 -17.37 4.35 15.65
CA LYS A 40 -18.11 4.12 14.40
C LYS A 40 -17.18 3.49 13.35
N PRO A 41 -17.56 2.36 12.74
CA PRO A 41 -16.79 1.75 11.65
C PRO A 41 -16.59 2.72 10.48
N ILE A 42 -15.41 2.64 9.86
CA ILE A 42 -15.14 3.27 8.56
C ILE A 42 -15.82 2.40 7.51
N THR A 43 -16.78 2.95 6.76
CA THR A 43 -17.44 2.22 5.68
C THR A 43 -16.67 2.39 4.38
N ILE A 44 -16.27 1.29 3.74
CA ILE A 44 -15.63 1.27 2.43
C ILE A 44 -16.53 0.54 1.45
N GLY A 45 -16.96 1.24 0.40
CA GLY A 45 -17.60 0.62 -0.75
C GLY A 45 -16.56 -0.01 -1.67
N TYR A 46 -16.82 -1.22 -2.14
CA TYR A 46 -15.98 -1.90 -3.13
C TYR A 46 -16.83 -2.57 -4.22
N SER A 47 -16.17 -3.19 -5.20
CA SER A 47 -16.73 -3.74 -6.44
C SER A 47 -15.78 -4.63 -7.20
N ASP A 48 -16.37 -5.33 -8.17
CA ASP A 48 -15.70 -6.19 -9.15
C ASP A 48 -14.90 -5.41 -10.21
N TRP A 49 -14.89 -4.06 -10.15
CA TRP A 49 -13.95 -3.28 -10.95
C TRP A 49 -12.50 -3.62 -10.59
N PRO A 50 -11.62 -3.94 -11.57
CA PRO A 50 -10.27 -4.43 -11.29
C PRO A 50 -9.41 -3.54 -10.39
N GLY A 51 -9.63 -2.22 -10.38
CA GLY A 51 -8.88 -1.31 -9.50
C GLY A 51 -9.21 -1.45 -8.01
N TRP A 52 -10.24 -2.22 -7.65
CA TRP A 52 -10.63 -2.48 -6.26
C TRP A 52 -10.21 -3.87 -5.75
N VAL A 53 -9.45 -4.65 -6.54
CA VAL A 53 -8.93 -5.99 -6.14
C VAL A 53 -8.10 -5.94 -4.85
N ALA A 54 -7.37 -4.84 -4.61
CA ALA A 54 -6.60 -4.68 -3.38
C ALA A 54 -7.49 -4.77 -2.12
N TRP A 55 -8.74 -4.31 -2.19
CA TRP A 55 -9.69 -4.44 -1.09
C TRP A 55 -10.12 -5.88 -0.87
N GLN A 56 -10.34 -6.65 -1.93
CA GLN A 56 -10.65 -8.08 -1.84
C GLN A 56 -9.55 -8.84 -1.09
N VAL A 57 -8.29 -8.60 -1.46
CA VAL A 57 -7.13 -9.20 -0.79
C VAL A 57 -7.10 -8.78 0.68
N ALA A 58 -7.31 -7.49 0.97
CA ALA A 58 -7.26 -6.99 2.34
C ALA A 58 -8.40 -7.55 3.22
N ILE A 59 -9.58 -7.81 2.64
CA ILE A 59 -10.70 -8.49 3.30
C ILE A 59 -10.32 -9.95 3.60
N GLU A 60 -9.88 -10.71 2.59
CA GLU A 60 -9.54 -12.12 2.73
C GLU A 60 -8.38 -12.36 3.72
N LYS A 61 -7.43 -11.42 3.76
CA LYS A 61 -6.27 -11.50 4.66
C LYS A 61 -6.53 -10.87 6.03
N GLY A 62 -7.62 -10.13 6.21
CA GLY A 62 -7.94 -9.47 7.48
C GLY A 62 -6.99 -8.34 7.88
N TRP A 63 -6.21 -7.78 6.96
CA TRP A 63 -5.13 -6.82 7.26
C TRP A 63 -5.59 -5.59 8.03
N LEU A 64 -6.78 -5.06 7.73
CA LEU A 64 -7.28 -3.85 8.38
C LEU A 64 -7.61 -4.13 9.85
N LYS A 65 -8.11 -5.33 10.17
CA LYS A 65 -8.35 -5.76 11.54
C LYS A 65 -7.04 -5.94 12.30
N GLU A 66 -6.02 -6.52 11.66
CA GLU A 66 -4.68 -6.68 12.24
C GLU A 66 -4.01 -5.33 12.53
N ALA A 67 -4.26 -4.33 11.69
CA ALA A 67 -3.84 -2.95 11.89
C ALA A 67 -4.65 -2.18 12.96
N GLY A 68 -5.62 -2.82 13.61
CA GLY A 68 -6.47 -2.20 14.63
C GLY A 68 -7.54 -1.25 14.05
N LEU A 69 -7.83 -1.32 12.75
CA LEU A 69 -8.85 -0.51 12.12
C LEU A 69 -10.24 -1.17 12.23
N ASN A 70 -11.23 -0.38 12.63
CA ASN A 70 -12.64 -0.78 12.63
C ASN A 70 -13.27 -0.41 11.28
N VAL A 71 -13.36 -1.36 10.35
CA VAL A 71 -13.81 -1.13 8.97
C VAL A 71 -14.96 -2.06 8.59
N GLU A 72 -15.97 -1.50 7.93
CA GLU A 72 -17.10 -2.21 7.33
C GLU A 72 -16.99 -2.12 5.80
N PHE A 73 -16.90 -3.27 5.12
CA PHE A 73 -16.90 -3.31 3.65
C PHE A 73 -18.32 -3.52 3.11
N LYS A 74 -18.73 -2.70 2.14
CA LYS A 74 -20.01 -2.81 1.43
C LYS A 74 -19.81 -3.15 -0.03
N TRP A 75 -20.42 -4.25 -0.45
CA TRP A 75 -20.43 -4.67 -1.85
C TRP A 75 -21.59 -3.95 -2.58
N PHE A 76 -21.30 -3.41 -3.77
CA PHE A 76 -22.20 -2.84 -4.75
C PHE A 76 -22.43 -3.78 -5.95
N ASP A 77 -22.87 -3.26 -7.08
CA ASP A 77 -22.57 -3.79 -8.41
C ASP A 77 -21.65 -2.74 -9.06
N TYR A 78 -20.78 -3.06 -10.03
CA TYR A 78 -19.93 -2.02 -10.64
C TYR A 78 -20.75 -0.82 -11.11
N SER A 79 -21.88 -1.07 -11.78
CA SER A 79 -22.76 0.00 -12.26
C SER A 79 -23.32 0.86 -11.12
N ALA A 80 -23.76 0.24 -10.03
CA ALA A 80 -24.26 0.93 -8.85
C ALA A 80 -23.16 1.72 -8.12
N SER A 81 -21.91 1.23 -8.14
CA SER A 81 -20.76 1.88 -7.49
C SER A 81 -20.40 3.23 -8.10
N LEU A 82 -20.74 3.46 -9.38
CA LEU A 82 -20.49 4.75 -10.06
C LEU A 82 -21.47 5.84 -9.63
N SER A 83 -22.61 5.45 -9.05
CA SER A 83 -23.69 6.34 -8.62
C SER A 83 -23.83 6.48 -7.10
N ALA A 84 -22.95 5.82 -6.33
CA ALA A 84 -23.03 5.67 -4.88
C ALA A 84 -22.45 6.86 -4.10
#